data_AF-A0A2W6WWA2-F1
#
_entry.id   AF-A0A2W6WWA2-F1
#
_cell.length_a   1.000
_cell.length_b   1.000
_cell.length_c   1.000
_cell.angle_alpha   90.00
_cell.angle_beta   90.00
_cell.angle_gamma   90.00
#
_symmetry.space_group_name_H-M   'P 1'
#
loop_
_entity.id
_entity.type
_entity.pdbx_description
1 polymer ?
#
loop_
_entity_poly.entity_id
_entity_poly.type
_entity_poly.pdbx_seq_one_letter_code
_entity_poly.pdbx_strand_id
1 'polypeptide(L)' 'MRTTLGICTRKARYATEEEAWAVVHRADIVLRPYRCALCRQYHLTSRTKGMRLRPPYRE' A
#
# COMPACT_ATOMS: atom_id res chain seq x y z
N MET A 1 -5.20 6.45 -5.15
CA MET A 1 -3.90 7.15 -4.97
C MET A 1 -3.17 7.23 -6.31
N ARG A 2 -2.93 8.43 -6.85
CA ARG A 2 -2.18 8.59 -8.11
C ARG A 2 -0.69 8.48 -7.80
N THR A 3 -0.04 7.42 -8.27
CA THR A 3 1.41 7.24 -8.12
C THR A 3 2.09 7.87 -9.34
N THR A 4 3.04 8.78 -9.12
CA THR A 4 3.91 9.33 -10.17
C THR A 4 5.21 8.51 -10.26
N LEU A 5 5.96 8.63 -11.35
CA LEU A 5 7.20 7.88 -11.55
C LEU A 5 8.20 8.13 -10.40
N GLY A 6 8.39 9.40 -10.00
CA GLY A 6 9.27 9.75 -8.87
C GLY A 6 8.79 9.25 -7.50
N ILE A 7 7.50 8.97 -7.32
CA ILE A 7 7.02 8.29 -6.10
C ILE A 7 7.28 6.79 -6.20
N CYS A 8 7.01 6.19 -7.37
CA CYS A 8 7.21 4.77 -7.64
C CYS A 8 8.68 4.33 -7.48
N THR A 9 9.64 5.19 -7.84
CA THR A 9 11.08 4.92 -7.66
C THR A 9 11.54 5.02 -6.22
N ARG A 10 10.90 5.88 -5.41
CA ARG A 10 11.24 6.06 -3.98
C ARG A 10 10.59 5.03 -3.06
N LYS A 11 9.57 4.32 -3.52
CA LYS A 11 8.83 3.33 -2.72
C LYS A 11 9.49 1.95 -2.83
N ALA A 12 9.56 1.24 -1.70
CA ALA A 12 9.89 -0.18 -1.68
C ALA A 12 8.91 -0.98 -2.54
N ARG A 13 9.42 -1.96 -3.29
CA ARG A 13 8.67 -2.79 -4.25
C ARG A 13 8.65 -4.23 -3.77
N TYR A 14 7.47 -4.82 -3.73
CA TYR A 14 7.28 -6.24 -3.42
C TYR A 14 6.63 -6.94 -4.61
N ALA A 15 7.06 -8.16 -4.88
CA ALA A 15 6.59 -8.91 -6.05
C ALA A 15 5.19 -9.47 -5.79
N THR A 16 4.93 -9.87 -4.56
CA THR A 16 3.68 -10.49 -4.12
C THR A 16 2.95 -9.64 -3.08
N GLU A 17 1.65 -9.89 -2.90
CA GLU A 17 0.86 -9.21 -1.87
C GLU A 17 1.27 -9.69 -0.46
N GLU A 18 1.61 -10.96 -0.34
CA GLU A 18 2.05 -11.66 0.86
C GLU A 18 3.35 -11.06 1.40
N GLU A 19 4.33 -10.81 0.55
CA GLU A 19 5.57 -10.11 0.94
C GLU A 19 5.28 -8.71 1.49
N ALA A 20 4.36 -7.98 0.86
CA ALA A 20 3.99 -6.65 1.31
C ALA A 20 3.30 -6.70 2.68
N TRP A 21 2.38 -7.65 2.89
CA TRP A 21 1.73 -7.88 4.18
C TRP A 21 2.70 -8.31 5.27
N ALA A 22 3.69 -9.14 4.95
CA ALA A 22 4.72 -9.53 5.90
C ALA A 22 5.46 -8.32 6.47
N VAL A 23 5.68 -7.28 5.66
CA VAL A 23 6.27 -6.01 6.13
C VAL A 23 5.27 -5.20 6.95
N VAL A 24 3.99 -5.16 6.56
CA VAL A 24 2.95 -4.49 7.37
C VAL A 24 2.86 -5.09 8.77
N HIS A 25 2.93 -6.41 8.91
CA HIS A 25 2.86 -7.09 10.21
C HIS A 25 4.06 -6.81 11.11
N ARG A 26 5.22 -6.50 10.54
CA ARG A 26 6.44 -6.17 11.30
C ARG A 26 6.59 -4.67 11.56
N ALA A 27 5.78 -3.83 10.94
CA ALA A 27 5.89 -2.39 11.06
C ALA A 27 5.14 -1.89 12.31
N ASP A 28 5.77 -1.00 13.08
CA ASP A 28 5.13 -0.33 14.23
C ASP A 28 4.07 0.69 13.82
N ILE A 29 3.97 0.98 12.52
CA ILE A 29 3.01 1.94 11.95
C ILE A 29 2.01 1.24 11.05
N VAL A 30 0.79 1.77 10.99
CA VAL A 30 -0.26 1.22 10.13
C VAL A 30 0.08 1.50 8.65
N LEU A 31 0.54 0.45 7.97
CA LEU A 31 0.77 0.42 6.53
C LEU A 31 -0.32 -0.38 5.83
N ARG A 32 -0.57 -0.05 4.57
CA ARG A 32 -1.50 -0.75 3.70
C ARG A 32 -0.80 -1.08 2.38
N PRO A 33 -0.84 -2.34 1.93
CA PRO A 33 -0.37 -2.68 0.60
C PRO A 33 -1.36 -2.16 -0.44
N TYR A 34 -0.83 -1.72 -1.57
CA TYR A 34 -1.62 -1.41 -2.76
C TYR A 34 -0.85 -1.78 -4.02
N ARG A 35 -1.57 -2.25 -5.03
CA ARG A 35 -0.98 -2.55 -6.34
C ARG A 35 -0.76 -1.26 -7.12
N CYS A 36 0.48 -1.01 -7.52
CA CYS A 36 0.85 0.18 -8.26
C CYS A 36 0.33 0.14 -9.70
N ALA A 37 -0.36 1.19 -10.14
CA ALA A 37 -0.82 1.28 -11.54
C ALA A 37 0.34 1.46 -12.56
N LEU A 38 1.53 1.91 -12.11
CA LEU A 38 2.69 2.14 -12.98
C LEU A 38 3.55 0.87 -13.15
N CYS A 39 4.14 0.37 -12.06
CA CYS A 39 5.06 -0.78 -12.11
C CYS A 39 4.36 -2.12 -11.90
N ARG A 40 3.07 -2.13 -11.55
CA ARG A 40 2.26 -3.32 -11.27
C ARG A 40 2.74 -4.18 -10.08
N GLN A 41 3.77 -3.73 -9.36
CA GLN A 41 4.26 -4.30 -8.11
C GLN A 41 3.46 -3.78 -6.91
N TYR A 42 3.66 -4.39 -5.74
CA TYR A 42 3.04 -3.98 -4.50
C TYR A 42 3.90 -2.94 -3.77
N HIS A 43 3.25 -1.89 -3.28
CA HIS A 43 3.85 -0.81 -2.50
C HIS A 43 3.07 -0.61 -1.20
N LEU A 44 3.72 0.02 -0.23
CA LEU A 44 3.12 0.35 1.06
C LEU A 44 2.74 1.83 1.17
N THR A 45 1.60 2.10 1.79
CA THR A 45 1.14 3.46 2.11
C THR A 45 0.50 3.50 3.50
N SER A 46 0.84 4.52 4.29
CA SER A 46 0.11 4.84 5.53
C SER A 46 -1.15 5.67 5.25
N ARG A 47 -1.25 6.30 4.07
CA ARG A 47 -2.37 7.16 3.72
C ARG A 47 -3.65 6.35 3.52
N THR A 48 -4.72 6.81 4.15
CA THR A 48 -6.09 6.31 3.98
C THR A 48 -6.92 7.18 3.03
N LYS A 49 -6.54 8.45 2.85
CA LYS A 49 -7.24 9.42 2.00
C LYS A 49 -7.29 8.92 0.55
N GLY A 50 -8.50 8.77 0.02
CA GLY A 50 -8.73 8.28 -1.35
C GLY A 50 -8.47 6.78 -1.54
N MET A 51 -8.35 6.00 -0.46
CA MET A 51 -8.57 4.55 -0.50
C MET A 51 -10.05 4.28 -0.26
N ARG A 52 -10.65 3.34 -1.02
CA ARG A 52 -11.94 2.75 -0.63
C ARG A 52 -11.67 1.78 0.53
N LEU A 53 -11.53 2.32 1.72
CA LEU A 53 -11.62 1.52 2.92
C LEU A 53 -13.10 1.17 3.09
N ARG A 54 -13.42 -0.12 3.28
CA ARG A 54 -14.78 -0.46 3.75
C ARG A 54 -14.98 0.29 5.07
N PRO A 55 -16.06 1.07 5.23
CA PRO A 55 -16.38 1.61 6.54
C PRO A 55 -16.52 0.43 7.51
N PRO A 56 -16.11 0.57 8.79
CA PRO A 56 -16.49 -0.41 9.79
C PRO A 56 -18.01 -0.55 9.75
N TYR A 57 -18.50 -1.78 9.84
CA TYR A 57 -19.94 -2.05 9.93
C TYR A 57 -20.47 -1.20 11.07
N ARG A 58 -21.43 -0.30 10.79
CA ARG A 58 -22.14 0.42 11.86
C ARG A 58 -23.11 -0.59 12.45
N GLU A 59 -22.93 -0.92 13.72
CA GLU A 59 -23.97 -1.51 14.56
C GLU A 59 -25.07 -0.47 14.84
#